data_AF-A0A529G473-F1
#
_entry.id   AF-A0A529G473-F1
#
_cell.length_a   1.000
_cell.length_b   1.000
_cell.length_c   1.000
_cell.angle_alpha   90.00
_cell.angle_beta   90.00
_cell.angle_gamma   90.00
#
_symmetry.space_group_name_H-M   'P 1'
#
loop_
_entity.id
_entity.type
_entity.pdbx_description
1 polymer ?
#
loop_
_entity_poly.entity_id
_entity_poly.type
_entity_poly.pdbx_seq_one_letter_code
_entity_poly.pdbx_strand_id
1 'polypeptide(L)'
;TFDVRRAEVKAAYSGLPVSLTAKYAFIQAQPLYGFETDRHEVTLGASTHLAENWRVFGTGTYDLKQSVLVKDGVGFAYNDSCFTYLMTFSESRDLATKEVSQNVGFNLSFRTLGDFGSSTSAIDTIQ
;
A
#
# COMPACT_ATOMS: atom_id res chain seq x y z
N THR A 1 4.47 -31.61 14.53
CA THR A 1 5.09 -31.38 13.20
C THR A 1 5.44 -29.92 13.07
N PHE A 2 6.49 -29.58 12.33
CA PHE A 2 6.90 -28.19 12.11
C PHE A 2 6.22 -27.69 10.81
N ASP A 3 4.94 -27.35 10.91
CA ASP A 3 4.16 -26.88 9.76
C ASP A 3 4.21 -25.36 9.64
N VAL A 4 4.61 -24.85 8.47
CA VAL A 4 4.71 -23.41 8.20
C VAL A 4 3.32 -22.79 8.19
N ARG A 5 3.08 -21.84 9.10
CA ARG A 5 1.80 -21.11 9.22
C ARG A 5 1.78 -19.80 8.43
N ARG A 6 2.95 -19.20 8.22
CA ARG A 6 3.15 -17.96 7.46
C ARG A 6 4.56 -17.89 6.92
N ALA A 7 4.71 -17.41 5.69
CA ALA A 7 6.00 -17.11 5.08
C ALA A 7 5.89 -15.85 4.23
N GLU A 8 6.90 -14.98 4.29
CA GLU A 8 6.94 -13.75 3.50
C GLU A 8 8.29 -13.60 2.82
N VAL A 9 8.26 -13.13 1.58
CA VAL A 9 9.45 -12.73 0.82
C VAL A 9 9.21 -11.33 0.31
N LYS A 10 10.21 -10.45 0.48
CA LYS A 10 10.17 -9.06 0.02
C LYS A 10 11.41 -8.77 -0.80
N ALA A 11 11.22 -8.06 -1.90
CA ALA A 11 12.27 -7.49 -2.71
C ALA A 11 11.97 -6.00 -2.91
N ALA A 12 12.99 -5.17 -2.82
CA ALA A 12 12.86 -3.74 -2.99
C ALA A 12 14.06 -3.18 -3.75
N TYR A 13 13.79 -2.17 -4.56
CA TYR A 13 14.79 -1.35 -5.23
C TYR A 13 14.46 0.11 -4.94
N SER A 14 15.46 0.88 -4.51
CA SER A 14 15.32 2.31 -4.28
C SER A 14 16.46 3.04 -4.96
N GLY A 15 16.12 3.93 -5.89
CA GLY A 15 17.05 4.75 -6.65
C GLY A 15 16.31 5.89 -7.33
N LEU A 16 17.02 6.96 -7.70
CA LEU A 16 16.38 8.02 -8.49
C LEU A 16 16.32 7.60 -9.97
N PRO A 17 15.21 7.86 -10.67
CA PRO A 17 13.98 8.52 -10.20
C PRO A 17 12.91 7.57 -9.64
N VAL A 18 13.13 6.25 -9.65
CA VAL A 18 12.11 5.21 -9.39
C VAL A 18 12.46 4.30 -8.21
N SER A 19 11.48 4.07 -7.35
CA SER A 19 11.51 3.02 -6.31
C SER A 19 10.44 1.96 -6.59
N LEU A 20 10.81 0.69 -6.42
CA LEU A 20 9.94 -0.47 -6.64
C LEU A 20 9.97 -1.39 -5.42
N THR A 21 8.81 -1.92 -5.06
CA THR A 21 8.69 -2.94 -4.01
C THR A 21 7.81 -4.09 -4.50
N ALA A 22 8.21 -5.30 -4.17
CA ALA A 22 7.45 -6.52 -4.42
C ALA A 22 7.47 -7.38 -3.16
N LYS A 23 6.32 -7.93 -2.81
CA LYS A 23 6.16 -8.83 -1.66
C LYS A 23 5.28 -9.99 -2.07
N TYR A 24 5.67 -11.18 -1.64
CA TYR A 24 4.82 -12.35 -1.62
C TYR A 24 4.59 -12.79 -0.18
N ALA A 25 3.35 -13.09 0.17
CA ALA A 25 2.97 -13.62 1.47
C ALA A 25 2.12 -14.89 1.32
N PHE A 26 2.59 -15.97 1.93
CA PHE A 26 1.79 -17.15 2.21
C PHE A 26 1.24 -17.06 3.62
N ILE A 27 -0.06 -17.25 3.77
CA ILE A 27 -0.76 -17.28 5.06
C ILE A 27 -1.67 -18.50 5.05
N GLN A 28 -1.51 -19.40 6.01
CA GLN A 28 -2.39 -20.56 6.10
C GLN A 28 -3.84 -20.15 6.38
N ALA A 29 -4.79 -20.97 5.92
CA ALA A 29 -6.20 -20.90 6.23
C ALA A 29 -6.45 -20.63 7.73
N GLN A 30 -7.37 -19.70 7.98
CA GLN A 30 -7.81 -19.26 9.30
C GLN A 30 -9.35 -19.22 9.32
N PRO A 31 -10.02 -20.37 9.44
CA PRO A 31 -11.48 -20.46 9.41
C PRO A 31 -12.16 -19.60 10.48
N LEU A 32 -11.56 -19.49 11.67
CA LEU A 32 -12.06 -18.62 12.75
C LEU A 32 -12.12 -17.13 12.39
N TYR A 33 -11.39 -16.71 11.35
CA TYR A 33 -11.36 -15.36 10.83
C TYR A 33 -12.00 -15.25 9.42
N GLY A 34 -12.74 -16.28 8.99
CA GLY A 34 -13.41 -16.30 7.69
C GLY A 34 -12.50 -16.63 6.50
N PHE A 35 -11.27 -17.08 6.74
CA PHE A 35 -10.34 -17.48 5.69
C PHE A 35 -10.29 -19.00 5.57
N GLU A 36 -11.24 -19.59 4.84
CA GLU A 36 -11.37 -21.05 4.69
C GLU A 36 -10.26 -21.70 3.86
N THR A 37 -9.46 -20.89 3.15
CA THR A 37 -8.39 -21.38 2.27
C THR A 37 -7.09 -20.64 2.58
N ASP A 38 -5.97 -21.31 2.28
CA ASP A 38 -4.65 -20.67 2.32
C ASP A 38 -4.63 -19.46 1.40
N ARG A 39 -4.04 -18.36 1.85
CA ARG A 39 -3.90 -17.13 1.08
C ARG A 39 -2.49 -16.99 0.54
N HIS A 40 -2.46 -16.53 -0.70
CA HIS A 40 -1.24 -16.26 -1.45
C HIS A 40 -1.35 -14.85 -2.00
N GLU A 41 -0.79 -13.89 -1.28
CA GLU A 41 -0.91 -12.47 -1.61
C GLU A 41 0.37 -11.98 -2.27
N VAL A 42 0.22 -11.31 -3.41
CA VAL A 42 1.29 -10.57 -4.08
C VAL A 42 1.01 -9.09 -3.94
N THR A 43 1.91 -8.35 -3.30
CA THR A 43 1.87 -6.89 -3.24
C THR A 43 2.94 -6.31 -4.16
N LEU A 44 2.57 -5.37 -5.02
CA LEU A 44 3.47 -4.56 -5.82
C LEU A 44 3.29 -3.09 -5.44
N GLY A 45 4.40 -2.38 -5.29
CA GLY A 45 4.45 -0.94 -5.07
C GLY A 45 5.46 -0.29 -6.01
N ALA A 46 5.12 0.90 -6.49
CA ALA A 46 6.00 1.68 -7.33
C ALA A 46 5.86 3.17 -7.03
N SER A 47 6.97 3.90 -7.09
CA SER A 47 7.00 5.35 -7.02
C SER A 47 7.99 5.92 -8.00
N THR A 48 7.68 7.09 -8.54
CA THR A 48 8.58 7.84 -9.40
C THR A 48 8.51 9.34 -9.10
N HIS A 49 9.65 10.02 -9.24
CA HIS A 49 9.72 11.47 -9.28
C HIS A 49 9.46 11.94 -10.71
N LEU A 50 8.32 12.59 -10.93
CA LEU A 50 7.94 13.13 -12.25
C LEU A 50 8.60 14.48 -12.54
N ALA A 51 8.87 15.25 -11.48
CA ALA A 51 9.58 16.52 -11.53
C ALA A 51 10.31 16.73 -10.19
N GLU A 52 11.08 17.81 -10.08
CA GLU A 52 11.91 18.12 -8.90
C GLU A 52 11.15 17.98 -7.57
N ASN A 53 9.93 18.51 -7.52
CA ASN A 53 9.11 18.51 -6.31
C ASN A 53 7.93 17.52 -6.36
N TRP A 54 7.70 16.82 -7.49
CA TRP A 54 6.52 15.98 -7.68
C TRP A 54 6.86 14.49 -7.67
N ARG A 55 6.24 13.76 -6.75
CA ARG A 55 6.30 12.30 -6.68
C ARG A 55 4.90 11.71 -6.89
N VAL A 56 4.81 10.69 -7.74
CA VAL A 56 3.61 9.84 -7.86
C VAL A 56 3.96 8.44 -7.41
N PHE A 57 2.99 7.76 -6.81
CA PHE A 57 3.17 6.42 -6.31
C PHE A 57 1.86 5.65 -6.23
N GLY A 58 1.97 4.33 -6.24
CA GLY A 58 0.83 3.45 -6.12
C GLY A 58 1.21 2.05 -5.66
N THR A 59 0.23 1.34 -5.14
CA THR A 59 0.38 -0.01 -4.60
C THR A 59 -0.85 -0.83 -4.96
N GLY A 60 -0.66 -2.15 -5.09
CA GLY A 60 -1.73 -3.11 -5.28
C GLY A 60 -1.37 -4.42 -4.60
N THR A 61 -2.33 -5.05 -3.93
CA THR A 61 -2.23 -6.40 -3.37
C THR A 61 -3.28 -7.29 -4.00
N TYR A 62 -2.82 -8.39 -4.57
CA TYR A 62 -3.65 -9.36 -5.27
C TYR A 62 -3.59 -10.71 -4.56
N ASP A 63 -4.76 -11.28 -4.26
CA ASP A 63 -4.88 -12.64 -3.76
C ASP A 63 -4.97 -13.62 -4.94
N LEU A 64 -3.97 -14.48 -5.08
CA LEU A 64 -3.85 -15.43 -6.18
C LEU A 64 -4.88 -16.57 -6.11
N LYS A 65 -5.40 -16.90 -4.92
CA LYS A 65 -6.35 -18.00 -4.74
C LYS A 65 -7.77 -17.57 -5.03
N GLN A 66 -8.15 -16.39 -4.56
CA GLN A 66 -9.47 -15.82 -4.81
C GLN A 66 -9.52 -14.99 -6.11
N SER A 67 -8.37 -14.72 -6.73
CA SER A 67 -8.25 -13.94 -7.95
C SER A 67 -8.82 -12.52 -7.84
N VAL A 68 -8.62 -11.88 -6.69
CA VAL A 68 -9.17 -10.55 -6.35
C VAL A 68 -8.06 -9.59 -5.97
N LEU A 69 -8.18 -8.34 -6.43
CA LEU A 69 -7.40 -7.21 -5.93
C LEU A 69 -7.99 -6.80 -4.57
N VAL A 70 -7.31 -7.19 -3.50
CA VAL A 70 -7.81 -7.03 -2.13
C VAL A 70 -7.58 -5.64 -1.60
N LYS A 71 -6.50 -4.99 -2.05
CA LYS A 71 -6.16 -3.60 -1.69
C LYS A 71 -5.45 -2.93 -2.84
N ASP A 72 -5.77 -1.68 -3.10
CA ASP A 72 -5.04 -0.83 -4.02
C ASP A 72 -5.06 0.61 -3.56
N GLY A 73 -4.10 1.38 -4.06
CA GLY A 73 -4.05 2.79 -3.76
C GLY A 73 -3.07 3.53 -4.63
N VAL A 74 -3.37 4.81 -4.81
CA VAL A 74 -2.57 5.76 -5.58
C VAL A 74 -2.44 7.05 -4.80
N GLY A 75 -1.33 7.74 -5.01
CA GLY A 75 -1.09 9.02 -4.37
C GLY A 75 -0.09 9.85 -5.14
N PHE A 76 -0.11 11.14 -4.83
CA PHE A 76 0.92 12.05 -5.26
C PHE A 76 1.34 12.93 -4.10
N ALA A 77 2.59 13.35 -4.13
CA ALA A 77 3.16 14.27 -3.20
C ALA A 77 3.86 15.41 -3.94
N TYR A 78 3.69 16.61 -3.41
CA TYR A 78 4.48 17.77 -3.75
C TYR A 78 5.33 18.14 -2.53
N ASN A 79 6.64 18.25 -2.68
CA ASN A 79 7.55 18.56 -1.57
C ASN A 79 8.52 19.66 -1.99
N ASP A 80 8.46 20.80 -1.30
CA ASP A 80 9.40 21.89 -1.49
C ASP A 80 10.06 22.34 -0.17
N SER A 81 10.77 23.46 -0.21
CA SER A 81 11.49 24.01 0.93
C SER A 81 10.59 24.57 2.04
N CYS A 82 9.30 24.77 1.80
CA CYS A 82 8.38 25.45 2.71
C CYS A 82 7.30 24.50 3.23
N PHE A 83 6.76 23.64 2.37
CA PHE A 83 5.68 22.72 2.72
C PHE A 83 5.76 21.41 1.93
N THR A 84 5.08 20.39 2.46
CA THR A 84 4.78 19.13 1.77
C THR A 84 3.28 18.97 1.67
N TYR A 85 2.78 18.68 0.48
CA TYR A 85 1.40 18.32 0.23
C TYR A 85 1.34 16.87 -0.24
N LEU A 86 0.47 16.08 0.38
CA LEU A 86 0.23 14.69 0.05
C LEU A 86 -1.27 14.46 -0.13
N MET A 87 -1.62 13.75 -1.20
CA MET A 87 -2.99 13.28 -1.42
C MET A 87 -2.97 11.80 -1.79
N THR A 88 -3.86 11.03 -1.19
CA THR A 88 -3.96 9.59 -1.37
C THR A 88 -5.41 9.16 -1.60
N PHE A 89 -5.57 8.16 -2.44
CA PHE A 89 -6.81 7.41 -2.59
C PHE A 89 -6.49 5.93 -2.47
N SER A 90 -7.31 5.19 -1.75
CA SER A 90 -7.13 3.75 -1.59
C SER A 90 -8.45 3.03 -1.45
N GLU A 91 -8.46 1.79 -1.92
CA GLU A 91 -9.57 0.86 -1.77
C GLU A 91 -9.10 -0.39 -1.02
N SER A 92 -9.97 -0.93 -0.18
CA SER A 92 -9.84 -2.28 0.39
C SER A 92 -11.13 -3.02 0.13
N ARG A 93 -11.02 -4.28 -0.27
CA ARG A 93 -12.15 -5.15 -0.59
C ARG A 93 -12.24 -6.28 0.41
N ASP A 94 -13.42 -6.46 0.99
CA ASP A 94 -13.68 -7.62 1.83
C ASP A 94 -13.73 -8.89 0.96
N LEU A 95 -13.07 -9.95 1.39
CA LEU A 95 -12.95 -11.17 0.61
C LEU A 95 -14.20 -12.06 0.65
N ALA A 96 -15.03 -11.92 1.68
CA ALA A 96 -16.27 -12.67 1.85
C ALA A 96 -17.48 -11.92 1.26
N THR A 97 -17.64 -10.63 1.58
CA THR A 97 -18.79 -9.82 1.16
C THR A 97 -18.57 -9.08 -0.16
N LYS A 98 -17.31 -8.93 -0.60
CA LYS A 98 -16.89 -8.09 -1.74
C LYS A 98 -17.19 -6.61 -1.58
N GLU A 99 -17.55 -6.18 -0.37
CA GLU A 99 -17.75 -4.77 -0.06
C GLU A 99 -16.45 -3.98 -0.23
N VAL A 100 -16.60 -2.75 -0.72
CA VAL A 100 -15.47 -1.85 -0.97
C VAL A 100 -15.47 -0.77 0.08
N SER A 101 -14.37 -0.68 0.80
CA SER A 101 -14.06 0.47 1.64
C SER A 101 -13.11 1.38 0.89
N GLN A 102 -13.54 2.62 0.67
CA GLN A 102 -12.73 3.65 0.03
C GLN A 102 -12.22 4.62 1.08
N ASN A 103 -10.97 5.05 0.94
CA ASN A 103 -10.37 6.02 1.84
C ASN A 103 -9.63 7.09 1.06
N VAL A 104 -9.90 8.35 1.41
CA VAL A 104 -9.28 9.54 0.84
C VAL A 104 -8.48 10.22 1.95
N GLY A 105 -7.17 10.29 1.77
CA GLY A 105 -6.25 10.97 2.67
C GLY A 105 -5.72 12.24 2.05
N PHE A 106 -5.48 13.24 2.88
CA PHE A 106 -4.66 14.38 2.50
C PHE A 106 -3.84 14.82 3.70
N ASN A 107 -2.63 15.30 3.45
CA ASN A 107 -1.78 15.86 4.49
C ASN A 107 -1.04 17.07 3.92
N LEU A 108 -1.06 18.16 4.69
CA LEU A 108 -0.34 19.38 4.42
C LEU A 108 0.57 19.66 5.61
N SER A 109 1.88 19.56 5.39
CA SER A 109 2.92 19.74 6.39
C SER A 109 3.68 21.03 6.10
N PHE A 110 3.66 21.98 7.03
CA PHE A 110 4.46 23.20 6.96
C PHE A 110 5.69 23.03 7.85
N ARG A 111 6.89 23.25 7.30
CA ARG A 111 8.14 23.00 8.01
C ARG A 111 8.28 23.76 9.34
N THR A 112 7.63 24.92 9.46
CA THR A 112 7.72 25.80 10.63
C THR A 112 6.40 25.93 11.40
N LEU A 113 5.26 25.57 10.80
CA LEU A 113 3.93 25.82 11.37
C LEU A 113 3.21 24.55 11.82
N GLY A 114 3.77 23.37 11.50
CA GLY A 114 3.20 22.08 11.86
C GLY A 114 2.35 21.46 10.74
N ASP A 115 1.66 20.37 11.09
CA ASP A 115 0.98 19.51 10.13
C ASP A 115 -0.54 19.58 10.29
N PHE A 116 -1.24 19.54 9.16
CA PHE A 116 -2.70 19.51 9.10
C PHE A 116 -3.17 18.48 8.07
N GLY A 117 -4.11 17.60 8.44
CA GLY A 117 -4.75 16.71 7.47
C GLY A 117 -5.34 15.43 8.07
N SER A 118 -5.76 14.54 7.17
CA SER A 118 -6.26 13.20 7.44
C SER A 118 -5.17 12.17 7.12
N SER A 119 -4.69 11.44 8.14
CA SER A 119 -3.73 10.35 7.95
C SER A 119 -4.45 9.07 7.53
N THR A 120 -4.02 8.48 6.41
CA THR A 120 -4.53 7.19 5.94
C THR A 120 -3.37 6.23 5.74
N SER A 121 -3.29 5.17 6.54
CA SER A 121 -2.18 4.20 6.53
C SER A 121 -2.24 3.21 5.35
N ALA A 122 -3.08 3.46 4.35
CA ALA A 122 -3.30 2.50 3.26
C ALA A 122 -2.13 2.46 2.26
N ILE A 123 -1.29 3.51 2.22
CA ILE A 123 -0.17 3.62 1.29
C ILE A 123 1.14 3.87 2.06
N ASP A 124 1.54 2.91 2.90
CA ASP A 124 2.76 2.98 3.73
C ASP A 124 3.93 2.15 3.15
N THR A 125 3.77 1.60 1.94
CA THR A 125 4.69 0.56 1.42
C THR A 125 5.85 1.09 0.57
N ILE A 126 6.03 2.41 0.46
CA ILE A 126 7.03 2.99 -0.46
C ILE A 126 7.79 4.13 0.21
N GLN A 127 8.67 3.75 1.14
CA GLN A 127 9.83 4.54 1.57
C GLN A 127 11.06 4.15 0.76
#